data_AF-A0A1L7XMD9-F1
#
_entry.id   AF-A0A1L7XMD9-F1
#
_cell.length_a   1.000
_cell.length_b   1.000
_cell.length_c   1.000
_cell.angle_alpha   90.00
_cell.angle_beta   90.00
_cell.angle_gamma   90.00
#
_symmetry.space_group_name_H-M   'P 1'
#
loop_
_entity.id
_entity.type
_entity.pdbx_description
1 polymer ?
#
loop_
_entity_poly.entity_id
_entity_poly.type
_entity_poly.pdbx_seq_one_letter_code
_entity_poly.pdbx_strand_id
1 'polypeptide(L)'
;FIEVEHFTNQKLYNSRNISRAVVFKESTYFSENGPNSSLPSPAIVRATQKARHLSRSMTVRFEDLKLVVKYGREITIAEDLCLWAIRRFLPDQVPVPEVYGWCEDGGEFFIYMELTQGETLENKWKSLSKPERIDVCGQLRVMLSELRSLKQDPENQFLGHVNCQPLLDIMFTDETKPLAGPFSSVKEFHDWLSLTKRGLEMHWPDPSLIPDPFRDSLPDN
;
A
#
# COMPACT_ATOMS: atom_id res chain seq x y z
N PHE A 1 -15.38 -2.66 -11.03
CA PHE A 1 -14.35 -1.70 -11.49
C PHE A 1 -14.86 -0.74 -12.56
N ILE A 2 -16.07 -0.92 -13.09
CA ILE A 2 -16.83 0.17 -13.72
C ILE A 2 -17.27 1.20 -12.65
N GLU A 3 -16.30 1.96 -12.13
CA GLU A 3 -16.42 3.30 -11.51
C GLU A 3 -15.08 3.80 -10.92
N VAL A 4 -13.96 3.12 -11.19
CA VAL A 4 -12.67 3.84 -11.27
C VAL A 4 -12.68 4.78 -12.50
N GLU A 5 -13.55 4.51 -13.48
CA GLU A 5 -13.69 5.29 -14.72
C GLU A 5 -14.35 6.68 -14.61
N HIS A 6 -15.22 6.90 -13.62
CA HIS A 6 -16.02 8.15 -13.61
C HIS A 6 -15.32 9.36 -12.98
N PHE A 7 -14.23 9.16 -12.22
CA PHE A 7 -13.30 10.23 -11.80
C PHE A 7 -11.91 10.13 -12.43
N THR A 8 -11.65 9.12 -13.27
CA THR A 8 -10.50 9.16 -14.21
C THR A 8 -10.74 10.12 -15.38
N ASN A 9 -11.96 10.66 -15.53
CA ASN A 9 -12.33 11.67 -16.52
C ASN A 9 -12.08 13.15 -16.13
N GLN A 10 -11.47 13.43 -14.96
CA GLN A 10 -10.86 14.74 -14.68
C GLN A 10 -9.32 14.66 -14.68
N LYS A 11 -8.75 14.64 -15.88
CA LYS A 11 -7.41 15.15 -16.28
C LYS A 11 -6.13 14.70 -15.54
N LEU A 12 -6.16 13.84 -14.52
CA LEU A 12 -4.94 13.40 -13.80
C LEU A 12 -4.44 11.99 -14.16
N TYR A 13 -5.27 11.18 -14.82
CA TYR A 13 -5.03 9.74 -14.95
C TYR A 13 -5.24 9.16 -16.35
N ASN A 14 -5.06 9.99 -17.39
CA ASN A 14 -5.20 9.57 -18.79
C ASN A 14 -3.88 9.67 -19.55
N SER A 15 -2.92 8.82 -19.16
CA SER A 15 -1.94 8.23 -20.06
C SER A 15 -1.28 7.08 -19.31
N ARG A 16 -0.59 6.18 -20.01
CA ARG A 16 0.23 5.09 -19.44
C ARG A 16 1.40 5.56 -18.54
N ASN A 17 1.33 6.78 -18.01
CA ASN A 17 2.22 7.42 -17.06
C ASN A 17 1.36 8.10 -15.98
N ILE A 18 1.36 7.54 -14.76
CA ILE A 18 0.81 8.23 -13.59
C ILE A 18 1.69 9.46 -13.33
N SER A 19 1.07 10.60 -12.97
CA SER A 19 1.84 11.81 -12.66
C SER A 19 2.80 11.56 -11.50
N ARG A 20 4.08 11.87 -11.72
CA ARG A 20 5.15 11.80 -10.70
C ARG A 20 4.98 12.79 -9.56
N ALA A 21 3.98 13.66 -9.63
CA ALA A 21 3.56 14.53 -8.54
C ALA A 21 2.07 14.86 -8.64
N VAL A 22 1.34 14.77 -7.54
CA VAL A 22 -0.08 15.13 -7.42
C VAL A 22 -0.30 15.82 -6.08
N VAL A 23 -1.17 16.83 -6.08
CA VAL A 23 -1.62 17.53 -4.88
C VAL A 23 -3.13 17.67 -4.95
N PHE A 24 -3.85 17.14 -3.96
CA PHE A 24 -5.30 17.24 -3.86
C PHE A 24 -5.68 18.56 -3.21
N LYS A 25 -5.99 19.58 -4.02
CA LYS A 25 -6.29 20.94 -3.53
C LYS A 25 -7.60 21.02 -2.74
N GLU A 26 -8.46 20.04 -2.94
CA GLU A 26 -9.72 19.79 -2.25
C GLU A 26 -9.56 19.07 -0.91
N SER A 27 -8.35 18.60 -0.58
CA SER A 27 -8.10 17.87 0.67
C SER A 27 -8.25 18.74 1.92
N THR A 28 -8.49 18.09 3.06
CA THR A 28 -8.61 18.76 4.37
C THR A 28 -7.35 19.53 4.74
N TYR A 29 -6.18 19.18 4.19
CA TYR A 29 -4.95 19.95 4.38
C TYR A 29 -5.11 21.44 4.05
N PHE A 30 -5.72 21.78 2.90
CA PHE A 30 -5.83 23.17 2.44
C PHE A 30 -6.96 23.94 3.12
N SER A 31 -8.00 23.24 3.59
CA SER A 31 -9.03 23.88 4.41
C SER A 31 -8.53 24.18 5.83
N GLU A 32 -7.65 23.34 6.38
CA GLU A 32 -7.11 23.51 7.73
C GLU A 32 -5.88 24.42 7.80
N ASN A 33 -4.98 24.36 6.81
CA ASN A 33 -3.74 25.14 6.77
C ASN A 33 -3.82 26.40 5.88
N GLY A 34 -4.97 26.60 5.22
CA GLY A 34 -5.25 27.72 4.34
C GLY A 34 -5.03 27.42 2.84
N PRO A 35 -5.81 28.04 1.94
CA PRO A 35 -5.84 27.68 0.52
C PRO A 35 -4.53 27.99 -0.24
N ASN A 36 -3.74 28.93 0.28
CA ASN A 36 -2.43 29.30 -0.27
C ASN A 36 -1.27 28.52 0.36
N SER A 37 -1.55 27.59 1.27
CA SER A 37 -0.51 26.72 1.83
C SER A 37 0.07 25.80 0.74
N SER A 38 1.24 25.24 1.04
CA SER A 38 1.88 24.23 0.21
C SER A 38 2.29 23.06 1.09
N LEU A 39 2.30 21.86 0.51
CA LEU A 39 2.95 20.71 1.16
C LEU A 39 4.47 20.98 1.28
N PRO A 40 5.13 20.52 2.35
CA PRO A 40 6.58 20.66 2.50
C PRO A 40 7.32 20.04 1.31
N SER A 41 8.33 20.72 0.78
CA SER A 41 9.14 20.14 -0.30
C SER A 41 9.94 18.93 0.19
N PRO A 42 10.30 17.98 -0.69
CA PRO A 42 11.17 16.85 -0.35
C PRO A 42 12.46 17.27 0.39
N ALA A 43 13.06 18.41 0.01
CA ALA A 43 14.23 18.96 0.70
C ALA A 43 13.94 19.32 2.17
N ILE A 44 12.78 19.92 2.45
CA ILE A 44 12.35 20.23 3.82
C ILE A 44 12.06 18.93 4.57
N VAL A 45 11.36 17.97 3.96
CA VAL A 45 11.06 16.67 4.58
C VAL A 45 12.34 15.94 5.00
N ARG A 46 13.33 15.85 4.10
CA ARG A 46 14.63 15.24 4.38
C ARG A 46 15.39 15.99 5.47
N ALA A 47 15.38 17.33 5.46
CA ALA A 47 16.07 18.14 6.47
C ALA A 47 15.44 18.01 7.87
N THR A 48 14.13 17.83 7.96
CA THR A 48 13.39 17.63 9.21
C THR A 48 13.62 16.24 9.81
N GLN A 49 14.09 15.28 9.02
CA GLN A 49 14.26 13.91 9.50
C GLN A 49 15.35 13.81 10.56
N LYS A 50 14.94 13.48 11.80
CA LYS A 50 15.85 13.45 12.97
C LYS A 50 16.63 12.14 13.09
N ALA A 51 16.11 11.05 12.53
CA ALA A 51 16.72 9.73 12.64
C ALA A 51 17.66 9.45 11.45
N ARG A 52 18.89 9.01 11.72
CA ARG A 52 19.89 8.60 10.72
C ARG A 52 19.83 7.10 10.38
N HIS A 53 18.73 6.42 10.70
CA HIS A 53 18.65 5.00 10.40
C HIS A 53 18.59 4.78 8.88
N LEU A 54 19.34 3.79 8.39
CA LEU A 54 19.35 3.29 7.02
C LEU A 54 18.04 2.57 6.67
N SER A 55 16.90 3.12 7.10
CA SER A 55 15.60 2.54 6.81
C SER A 55 15.25 2.81 5.36
N ARG A 56 14.75 1.78 4.67
CA ARG A 56 14.33 1.83 3.26
C ARG A 56 13.06 2.69 3.05
N SER A 57 12.40 3.02 4.16
CA SER A 57 11.29 3.97 4.28
C SER A 57 11.44 4.81 5.56
N MET A 58 11.08 6.08 5.48
CA MET A 58 11.19 7.09 6.53
C MET A 58 9.86 7.79 6.75
N THR A 59 9.58 8.13 8.00
CA THR A 59 8.36 8.87 8.39
C THR A 59 8.74 10.15 9.10
N VAL A 60 8.19 11.28 8.66
CA VAL A 60 8.43 12.61 9.23
C VAL A 60 7.09 13.23 9.60
N ARG A 61 6.96 13.73 10.83
CA ARG A 61 5.74 14.36 11.34
C ARG A 61 5.90 15.88 11.38
N PHE A 62 4.89 16.58 10.86
CA PHE A 62 4.71 18.02 10.95
C PHE A 62 3.45 18.27 11.78
N GLU A 63 3.58 18.24 13.11
CA GLU A 63 2.46 18.36 14.06
C GLU A 63 1.66 19.65 13.84
N ASP A 64 2.34 20.78 13.62
CA ASP A 64 1.71 22.09 13.37
C ASP A 64 0.88 22.12 12.08
N LEU A 65 1.16 21.22 11.14
CA LEU A 65 0.44 21.10 9.87
C LEU A 65 -0.55 19.93 9.86
N LYS A 66 -0.63 19.17 10.98
CA LYS A 66 -1.32 17.87 11.08
C LYS A 66 -1.00 16.95 9.90
N LEU A 67 0.27 16.94 9.51
CA LEU A 67 0.77 16.23 8.35
C LEU A 67 1.80 15.20 8.79
N VAL A 68 1.73 14.01 8.18
CA VAL A 68 2.81 13.05 8.19
C VAL A 68 3.25 12.78 6.76
N VAL A 69 4.56 12.67 6.56
CA VAL A 69 5.16 12.33 5.27
C VAL A 69 5.88 11.00 5.40
N LYS A 70 5.46 10.02 4.62
CA LYS A 70 6.21 8.77 4.43
C LYS A 70 7.01 8.88 3.14
N TYR A 71 8.29 8.54 3.16
CA TYR A 71 9.10 8.58 1.96
C TYR A 71 10.22 7.55 1.93
N GLY A 72 10.70 7.21 0.74
CA GLY A 72 11.85 6.32 0.58
C GLY A 72 11.90 5.68 -0.79
N ARG A 73 12.90 4.82 -1.00
CA ARG A 73 13.11 4.11 -2.28
C ARG A 73 12.16 2.93 -2.49
N GLU A 74 11.60 2.40 -1.41
CA GLU A 74 10.64 1.28 -1.46
C GLU A 74 9.19 1.70 -1.29
N ILE A 75 8.95 2.98 -1.01
CA ILE A 75 7.59 3.50 -1.03
C ILE A 75 7.14 3.54 -2.48
N THR A 76 5.94 3.01 -2.73
CA THR A 76 5.33 3.00 -4.05
C THR A 76 3.95 3.65 -3.97
N ILE A 77 3.46 4.11 -5.11
CA ILE A 77 2.10 4.63 -5.27
C ILE A 77 1.00 3.63 -4.87
N ALA A 78 1.33 2.34 -4.76
CA ALA A 78 0.39 1.33 -4.30
C ALA A 78 -0.14 1.63 -2.89
N GLU A 79 0.69 2.22 -2.03
CA GLU A 79 0.27 2.61 -0.68
C GLU A 79 -0.81 3.70 -0.73
N ASP A 80 -0.58 4.76 -1.52
CA ASP A 80 -1.55 5.85 -1.71
C ASP A 80 -2.86 5.36 -2.31
N LEU A 81 -2.77 4.57 -3.37
CA LEU A 81 -3.95 4.02 -4.03
C LEU A 81 -4.75 3.10 -3.11
N CYS A 82 -4.07 2.37 -2.21
CA CYS A 82 -4.72 1.55 -1.21
C CYS A 82 -5.49 2.40 -0.19
N LEU A 83 -4.85 3.42 0.38
CA LEU A 83 -5.48 4.35 1.33
C LEU A 83 -6.67 5.07 0.70
N TRP A 84 -6.49 5.58 -0.52
CA TRP A 84 -7.55 6.23 -1.28
C TRP A 84 -8.73 5.30 -1.55
N ALA A 85 -8.47 4.07 -1.97
CA ALA A 85 -9.52 3.08 -2.24
C ALA A 85 -10.30 2.73 -0.97
N ILE A 86 -9.61 2.47 0.15
CA ILE A 86 -10.28 2.17 1.42
C ILE A 86 -11.15 3.35 1.86
N ARG A 87 -10.62 4.58 1.82
CA ARG A 87 -11.40 5.79 2.18
C ARG A 87 -12.62 5.98 1.29
N ARG A 88 -12.52 5.66 -0.01
CA ARG A 88 -13.60 5.83 -0.99
C ARG A 88 -14.70 4.79 -0.86
N PHE A 89 -14.34 3.54 -0.58
CA PHE A 89 -15.27 2.41 -0.57
C PHE A 89 -15.79 2.07 0.83
N LEU A 90 -15.04 2.37 1.88
CA LEU A 90 -15.35 2.04 3.27
C LEU A 90 -15.23 3.26 4.21
N PRO A 91 -15.76 4.45 3.85
CA PRO A 91 -15.50 5.71 4.57
C PRO A 91 -15.91 5.67 6.05
N ASP A 92 -16.99 4.95 6.37
CA ASP A 92 -17.53 4.90 7.74
C ASP A 92 -17.09 3.64 8.51
N GLN A 93 -16.49 2.66 7.81
CA GLN A 93 -16.16 1.35 8.37
C GLN A 93 -14.69 1.22 8.74
N VAL A 94 -13.80 1.79 7.93
CA VAL A 94 -12.35 1.63 8.11
C VAL A 94 -11.70 3.01 8.15
N PRO A 95 -11.29 3.49 9.33
CA PRO A 95 -10.59 4.75 9.44
C PRO A 95 -9.21 4.63 8.80
N VAL A 96 -8.95 5.47 7.80
CA VAL A 96 -7.64 5.61 7.14
C VAL A 96 -7.27 7.09 7.02
N PRO A 97 -5.97 7.42 7.10
CA PRO A 97 -5.50 8.78 6.85
C PRO A 97 -5.96 9.28 5.48
N GLU A 98 -6.36 10.55 5.42
CA GLU A 98 -6.54 11.22 4.14
C GLU A 98 -5.20 11.43 3.44
N VAL A 99 -5.11 11.08 2.16
CA VAL A 99 -3.94 11.39 1.33
C VAL A 99 -4.10 12.80 0.77
N TYR A 100 -3.11 13.66 0.99
CA TYR A 100 -3.07 15.04 0.50
C TYR A 100 -2.33 15.19 -0.82
N GLY A 101 -1.48 14.22 -1.16
CA GLY A 101 -0.76 14.15 -2.42
C GLY A 101 0.49 13.30 -2.32
N TRP A 102 1.23 13.23 -3.42
CA TRP A 102 2.52 12.56 -3.50
C TRP A 102 3.47 13.23 -4.49
N CYS A 103 4.75 12.91 -4.39
CA CYS A 103 5.71 13.22 -5.44
C CYS A 103 6.91 12.28 -5.45
N GLU A 104 7.64 12.26 -6.56
CA GLU A 104 8.95 11.64 -6.69
C GLU A 104 10.05 12.69 -6.73
N ASP A 105 11.11 12.48 -5.95
CA ASP A 105 12.33 13.30 -6.00
C ASP A 105 13.55 12.44 -5.66
N GLY A 106 14.62 12.54 -6.46
CA GLY A 106 15.89 11.86 -6.17
C GLY A 106 15.82 10.33 -6.13
N GLY A 107 14.83 9.73 -6.81
CA GLY A 107 14.59 8.28 -6.77
C GLY A 107 13.88 7.79 -5.50
N GLU A 108 13.31 8.71 -4.72
CA GLU A 108 12.45 8.41 -3.57
C GLU A 108 11.03 8.87 -3.85
N PHE A 109 10.05 8.09 -3.40
CA PHE A 109 8.64 8.45 -3.43
C PHE A 109 8.24 9.07 -2.10
N PHE A 110 7.40 10.10 -2.13
CA PHE A 110 6.91 10.85 -0.96
C PHE A 110 5.39 10.81 -0.94
N ILE A 111 4.82 10.37 0.18
CA ILE A 111 3.38 10.33 0.46
C ILE A 111 3.09 11.37 1.54
N TYR A 112 2.21 12.31 1.23
CA TYR A 112 1.73 13.32 2.16
C TYR A 112 0.33 12.94 2.61
N MET A 113 0.15 12.71 3.92
CA MET A 113 -1.12 12.24 4.45
C MET A 113 -1.43 12.80 5.83
N GLU A 114 -2.68 12.69 6.23
CA GLU A 114 -3.21 13.13 7.52
C GLU A 114 -2.41 12.53 8.69
N LEU A 115 -2.02 13.39 9.62
CA LEU A 115 -1.47 12.94 10.89
C LEU A 115 -2.60 12.61 11.87
N THR A 116 -3.01 11.36 11.88
CA THR A 116 -4.05 10.86 12.79
C THR A 116 -3.62 11.04 14.26
N GLN A 117 -4.46 11.73 15.02
CA GLN A 117 -4.27 11.94 16.45
C GLN A 117 -4.73 10.71 17.23
N GLY A 118 -3.86 10.19 18.10
CA GLY A 118 -4.19 9.04 18.93
C GLY A 118 -2.97 8.37 19.54
N GLU A 119 -3.23 7.42 20.43
CA GLU A 119 -2.22 6.52 20.98
C GLU A 119 -2.21 5.21 20.18
N THR A 120 -1.02 4.72 19.85
CA THR A 120 -0.90 3.41 19.20
C THR A 120 -1.40 2.31 20.12
N LEU A 121 -1.98 1.26 19.54
CA LEU A 121 -2.40 0.10 20.31
C LEU A 121 -1.22 -0.52 21.05
N GLU A 122 -0.02 -0.54 20.46
CA GLU A 122 1.21 -1.01 21.10
C GLU A 122 1.46 -0.32 22.46
N ASN A 123 1.35 1.00 22.50
CA ASN A 123 1.58 1.78 23.72
C ASN A 123 0.47 1.55 24.75
N LYS A 124 -0.79 1.46 24.30
CA LYS A 124 -1.96 1.39 25.18
C LYS A 124 -2.31 -0.03 25.64
N TRP A 125 -1.90 -1.06 24.90
CA TRP A 125 -2.41 -2.44 25.08
C TRP A 125 -2.27 -2.97 26.51
N LYS A 126 -1.12 -2.70 27.14
CA LYS A 126 -0.80 -3.18 28.49
C LYS A 126 -1.69 -2.53 29.56
N SER A 127 -2.16 -1.31 29.35
CA SER A 127 -3.03 -0.60 30.30
C SER A 127 -4.52 -0.89 30.11
N LEU A 128 -4.92 -1.46 28.98
CA LEU A 128 -6.33 -1.82 28.74
C LEU A 128 -6.77 -2.98 29.64
N SER A 129 -7.93 -2.81 30.25
CA SER A 129 -8.66 -3.85 30.96
C SER A 129 -9.18 -4.93 30.00
N LYS A 130 -9.62 -6.06 30.56
CA LYS A 130 -10.16 -7.17 29.75
C LYS A 130 -11.38 -6.75 28.92
N PRO A 131 -12.39 -6.02 29.46
CA PRO A 131 -13.51 -5.52 28.66
C PRO A 131 -13.05 -4.61 27.50
N GLU A 132 -12.15 -3.66 27.76
CA GLU A 132 -11.66 -2.75 26.72
C GLU A 132 -10.92 -3.49 25.60
N ARG A 133 -10.14 -4.53 25.93
CA ARG A 133 -9.50 -5.37 24.91
C ARG A 133 -10.52 -6.13 24.06
N ILE A 134 -11.63 -6.60 24.67
CA ILE A 134 -12.72 -7.25 23.94
C ILE A 134 -13.36 -6.24 22.98
N ASP A 135 -13.59 -5.01 23.43
CA ASP A 135 -14.17 -3.95 22.60
C ASP A 135 -13.26 -3.60 21.41
N VAL A 136 -11.94 -3.47 21.63
CA VAL A 136 -10.96 -3.27 20.55
C VAL A 136 -10.98 -4.43 19.55
N CYS A 137 -10.97 -5.68 20.03
CA CYS A 137 -11.07 -6.85 19.15
C CYS A 137 -12.39 -6.85 18.35
N GLY A 138 -13.49 -6.40 18.95
CA GLY A 138 -14.78 -6.22 18.28
C GLY A 138 -14.70 -5.23 17.13
N GLN A 139 -14.11 -4.06 17.37
CA GLN A 139 -13.89 -3.02 16.33
C GLN A 139 -13.01 -3.54 15.18
N LEU A 140 -11.88 -4.17 15.51
CA LEU A 140 -10.97 -4.74 14.50
C LEU A 140 -11.65 -5.83 13.66
N ARG A 141 -12.51 -6.65 14.28
CA ARG A 141 -13.26 -7.67 13.55
C ARG A 141 -14.20 -7.05 12.53
N VAL A 142 -14.90 -5.98 12.87
CA VAL A 142 -15.76 -5.25 11.93
C VAL A 142 -14.93 -4.69 10.78
N MET A 143 -13.85 -3.95 11.08
CA MET A 143 -12.96 -3.38 10.06
C MET A 143 -12.41 -4.44 9.10
N LEU A 144 -11.93 -5.57 9.63
CA LEU A 144 -11.40 -6.67 8.80
C LEU A 144 -12.49 -7.38 8.00
N SER A 145 -13.72 -7.45 8.51
CA SER A 145 -14.86 -8.02 7.77
C SER A 145 -15.20 -7.14 6.57
N GLU A 146 -15.20 -5.83 6.74
CA GLU A 146 -15.49 -4.86 5.68
C GLU A 146 -14.37 -4.79 4.64
N LEU A 147 -13.10 -4.82 5.07
CA LEU A 147 -11.99 -4.95 4.12
C LEU A 147 -12.09 -6.22 3.26
N ARG A 148 -12.51 -7.34 3.86
CA ARG A 148 -12.71 -8.61 3.13
C ARG A 148 -13.99 -8.65 2.29
N SER A 149 -14.93 -7.74 2.53
CA SER A 149 -16.17 -7.65 1.75
C SER A 149 -15.93 -6.96 0.40
N LEU A 150 -14.85 -6.20 0.27
CA LEU A 150 -14.43 -5.58 -0.98
C LEU A 150 -14.20 -6.65 -2.05
N LYS A 151 -14.81 -6.42 -3.22
CA LYS A 151 -14.69 -7.28 -4.39
C LYS A 151 -14.10 -6.53 -5.56
N GLN A 152 -13.25 -7.23 -6.30
CA GLN A 152 -12.82 -6.80 -7.62
C GLN A 152 -14.00 -6.82 -8.61
N ASP A 153 -13.87 -6.10 -9.72
CA ASP A 153 -14.77 -6.27 -10.86
C ASP A 153 -14.76 -7.73 -11.30
N PRO A 154 -15.92 -8.36 -11.44
CA PRO A 154 -16.01 -9.68 -12.05
C PRO A 154 -15.33 -9.75 -13.42
N GLU A 155 -15.35 -8.67 -14.21
CA GLU A 155 -14.79 -8.65 -15.57
C GLU A 155 -13.28 -8.35 -15.62
N ASN A 156 -12.68 -7.97 -14.48
CA ASN A 156 -11.27 -7.59 -14.42
C ASN A 156 -10.64 -8.03 -13.09
N GLN A 157 -10.67 -9.34 -12.85
CA GLN A 157 -10.05 -9.97 -11.68
C GLN A 157 -8.58 -10.27 -11.96
N PHE A 158 -7.74 -9.95 -10.98
CA PHE A 158 -6.32 -10.28 -11.03
C PHE A 158 -5.76 -10.49 -9.61
N LEU A 159 -4.59 -11.13 -9.52
CA LEU A 159 -3.81 -11.25 -8.30
C LEU A 159 -2.57 -10.36 -8.41
N GLY A 160 -2.59 -9.24 -7.69
CA GLY A 160 -1.54 -8.22 -7.72
C GLY A 160 -1.86 -7.13 -6.73
N HIS A 161 -1.03 -6.09 -6.66
CA HIS A 161 -1.37 -4.91 -5.86
C HIS A 161 -2.41 -4.02 -6.58
N VAL A 162 -2.98 -3.05 -5.85
CA VAL A 162 -4.12 -2.20 -6.26
C VAL A 162 -3.99 -1.47 -7.61
N ASN A 163 -2.80 -1.41 -8.19
CA ASN A 163 -2.53 -0.76 -9.48
C ASN A 163 -2.32 -1.78 -10.61
N CYS A 164 -2.82 -3.01 -10.47
CA CYS A 164 -2.60 -4.11 -11.42
C CYS A 164 -1.11 -4.34 -11.72
N GLN A 165 -0.32 -4.51 -10.66
CA GLN A 165 1.15 -4.66 -10.69
C GLN A 165 1.59 -5.77 -9.73
N PRO A 166 2.84 -6.27 -9.80
CA PRO A 166 3.32 -7.40 -9.00
C PRO A 166 3.09 -7.22 -7.50
N LEU A 167 2.85 -8.30 -6.76
CA LEU A 167 2.67 -8.25 -5.30
C LEU A 167 3.90 -7.67 -4.59
N LEU A 168 3.66 -6.87 -3.54
CA LEU A 168 4.72 -6.14 -2.80
C LEU A 168 5.10 -6.76 -1.45
N ASP A 169 4.40 -7.82 -1.01
CA ASP A 169 4.73 -8.48 0.26
C ASP A 169 6.15 -9.06 0.21
N ILE A 170 6.85 -9.07 1.36
CA ILE A 170 8.22 -9.58 1.48
C ILE A 170 8.36 -11.06 1.05
N MET A 171 7.26 -11.82 1.14
CA MET A 171 7.21 -13.18 0.63
C MET A 171 7.43 -13.23 -0.89
N PHE A 172 6.99 -12.20 -1.60
CA PHE A 172 7.03 -12.06 -3.06
C PHE A 172 8.17 -11.17 -3.58
N THR A 173 8.69 -10.28 -2.74
CA THR A 173 9.69 -9.25 -3.09
C THR A 173 11.04 -9.54 -2.42
N ASP A 174 11.87 -10.33 -3.09
CA ASP A 174 13.27 -10.58 -2.70
C ASP A 174 14.10 -10.59 -3.99
N GLU A 175 15.33 -10.05 -3.95
CA GLU A 175 16.25 -9.83 -5.08
C GLU A 175 16.42 -11.02 -6.02
N THR A 176 16.22 -12.24 -5.53
CA THR A 176 16.45 -13.45 -6.33
C THR A 176 15.15 -14.17 -6.77
N LYS A 177 13.98 -13.51 -6.66
CA LYS A 177 12.67 -14.03 -7.11
C LYS A 177 12.22 -13.19 -8.31
N PRO A 178 11.61 -13.80 -9.34
CA PRO A 178 10.96 -13.03 -10.40
C PRO A 178 9.78 -12.23 -9.82
N LEU A 179 9.37 -11.17 -10.52
CA LEU A 179 8.22 -10.36 -10.12
C LEU A 179 6.95 -11.22 -9.98
N ALA A 180 6.22 -11.04 -8.88
CA ALA A 180 5.04 -11.82 -8.55
C ALA A 180 3.76 -11.19 -9.12
N GLY A 181 3.54 -11.35 -10.42
CA GLY A 181 2.31 -10.95 -11.09
C GLY A 181 2.40 -9.58 -11.77
N PRO A 182 1.27 -8.89 -12.04
CA PRO A 182 -0.08 -9.34 -11.70
C PRO A 182 -0.43 -10.63 -12.45
N PHE A 183 -1.18 -11.54 -11.81
CA PHE A 183 -1.64 -12.79 -12.40
C PHE A 183 -3.09 -12.67 -12.82
N SER A 184 -3.44 -13.23 -13.97
CA SER A 184 -4.82 -13.26 -14.47
C SER A 184 -5.66 -14.39 -13.87
N SER A 185 -5.01 -15.36 -13.20
CA SER A 185 -5.68 -16.50 -12.58
C SER A 185 -4.92 -17.04 -11.37
N VAL A 186 -5.63 -17.79 -10.51
CA VAL A 186 -5.06 -18.54 -9.39
C VAL A 186 -4.01 -19.55 -9.89
N LYS A 187 -4.28 -20.20 -11.03
CA LYS A 187 -3.33 -21.09 -11.69
C LYS A 187 -1.99 -20.43 -11.98
N GLU A 188 -1.99 -19.26 -12.62
CA GLU A 188 -0.75 -18.53 -12.94
C GLU A 188 0.03 -18.16 -11.67
N PHE A 189 -0.68 -17.77 -10.61
CA PHE A 189 -0.06 -17.50 -9.31
C PHE A 189 0.56 -18.76 -8.70
N HIS A 190 -0.15 -19.90 -8.73
CA HIS A 190 0.37 -21.18 -8.23
C HIS A 190 1.54 -21.72 -9.05
N ASP A 191 1.49 -21.55 -10.38
CA ASP A 191 2.62 -21.86 -11.27
C ASP A 191 3.83 -20.99 -10.93
N TRP A 192 3.63 -19.68 -10.71
CA TRP A 192 4.71 -18.79 -10.27
C TRP A 192 5.28 -19.20 -8.90
N LEU A 193 4.41 -19.52 -7.94
CA LEU A 193 4.82 -19.94 -6.60
C LEU A 193 5.65 -21.24 -6.67
N SER A 194 5.21 -22.17 -7.52
CA SER A 194 5.88 -23.42 -7.84
C SER A 194 7.26 -23.22 -8.48
N LEU A 195 7.43 -22.20 -9.33
CA LEU A 195 8.70 -21.84 -9.94
C LEU A 195 9.72 -21.25 -8.95
N THR A 196 9.31 -20.84 -7.75
CA THR A 196 10.22 -20.32 -6.72
C THR A 196 11.03 -21.43 -6.02
N LYS A 197 11.69 -22.30 -6.80
CA LYS A 197 12.49 -23.47 -6.36
C LYS A 197 13.91 -23.08 -5.93
N ARG A 198 14.03 -21.89 -5.35
CA ARG A 198 15.29 -21.20 -5.11
C ARG A 198 16.19 -22.06 -4.20
N GLY A 199 17.43 -22.30 -4.64
CA GLY A 199 18.41 -23.14 -3.95
C GLY A 199 18.44 -24.62 -4.39
N LEU A 200 17.37 -25.11 -5.01
CA LEU A 200 17.38 -26.45 -5.61
C LEU A 200 18.16 -26.44 -6.93
N GLU A 201 18.08 -25.37 -7.73
CA GLU A 201 18.77 -25.23 -9.04
C GLU A 201 20.26 -25.59 -9.04
N MET A 202 20.98 -25.39 -7.92
CA MET A 202 22.39 -25.79 -7.80
C MET A 202 22.63 -27.31 -7.92
N HIS A 203 21.59 -28.11 -7.69
CA HIS A 203 21.64 -29.57 -7.70
C HIS A 203 21.05 -30.19 -8.98
N TRP A 204 20.47 -29.39 -9.90
CA TRP A 204 19.90 -29.87 -11.15
C TRP A 204 20.43 -29.09 -12.37
N PRO A 205 20.89 -29.78 -13.43
CA PRO A 205 21.43 -29.13 -14.63
C PRO A 205 20.34 -28.46 -15.50
N ASP A 206 19.07 -28.83 -15.32
CA ASP A 206 17.93 -28.21 -15.98
C ASP A 206 16.85 -27.86 -14.92
N PRO A 207 16.48 -26.58 -14.76
CA PRO A 207 15.41 -26.15 -13.85
C PRO A 207 14.05 -26.81 -14.07
N SER A 208 13.76 -27.27 -15.31
CA SER A 208 12.52 -27.96 -15.65
C SER A 208 12.40 -29.34 -14.96
N LEU A 209 13.54 -29.92 -14.56
CA LEU A 209 13.61 -31.24 -13.92
C LEU A 209 13.50 -31.20 -12.40
N ILE A 210 13.48 -30.01 -11.80
CA ILE A 210 13.36 -29.88 -10.35
C ILE A 210 11.96 -30.35 -9.95
N PRO A 211 11.82 -31.45 -9.18
CA PRO A 211 10.51 -31.93 -8.76
C PRO A 211 9.79 -30.86 -7.95
N ASP A 212 8.53 -30.59 -8.29
CA ASP A 212 7.66 -29.80 -7.43
C ASP A 212 6.58 -30.69 -6.82
N PRO A 213 6.84 -31.31 -5.66
CA PRO A 213 5.87 -32.19 -5.02
C PRO A 213 4.65 -31.43 -4.49
N PHE A 214 4.69 -30.10 -4.44
CA PHE A 214 3.62 -29.28 -3.85
C PHE A 214 2.70 -28.67 -4.90
N ARG A 215 3.13 -28.54 -6.16
CA ARG A 215 2.28 -27.96 -7.22
C ARG A 215 0.96 -28.70 -7.39
N ASP A 216 0.98 -30.03 -7.34
CA ASP A 216 -0.23 -30.87 -7.44
C ASP A 216 -1.16 -30.72 -6.23
N SER A 217 -0.65 -30.18 -5.12
CA SER A 217 -1.43 -29.90 -3.90
C SER A 217 -2.07 -28.51 -3.88
N LEU A 218 -1.75 -27.65 -4.87
CA LEU A 218 -2.29 -26.30 -4.99
C LEU A 218 -3.49 -26.27 -5.97
N PRO A 219 -4.72 -26.08 -5.48
CA PRO A 219 -5.90 -26.09 -6.34
C PRO A 219 -6.01 -24.77 -7.12
N ASP A 220 -6.39 -24.83 -8.41
CA ASP A 220 -6.36 -23.66 -9.31
C ASP A 220 -7.66 -22.84 -9.32
N ASN A 221 -8.59 -23.13 -8.40
CA ASN A 221 -9.96 -22.59 -8.38
C ASN A 221 -10.17 -21.38 -7.47
#